data_AF-A0A2T9YR38-F1
#
_entry.id   AF-A0A2T9YR38-F1
#
_cell.length_a   1.000
_cell.length_b   1.000
_cell.length_c   1.000
_cell.angle_alpha   90.00
_cell.angle_beta   90.00
_cell.angle_gamma   90.00
#
_symmetry.space_group_name_H-M   'P 1'
#
loop_
_entity.id
_entity.type
_entity.pdbx_description
1 polymer ?
#
loop_
_entity_poly.entity_id
_entity_poly.type
_entity_poly.pdbx_seq_one_letter_code
_entity_poly.pdbx_strand_id
1 'polypeptide(L)'
;KAEGSETTYGTTEDELSHLVEKKLSLEKQISELEKEIEELEKEQIQADPQDANVMDFEWERLANACQFDAIVMDPPWQLASQAPTRGVAIAYQQLPDVCIESLPIQKLQNEGGLLFIWVINNKFSKAFELFKAWGYTFVDDITWVKQTVNRRMAKGHGYYLQHAKETCLVGVKNKSGVLPEYANSQKQIFHPKPSPQLGNKPLQPNMFEKNEDIFEPENINYSIGSDVIFSERRGQSQKPEELYEMIEQLIPGGRYLEIFGRRNNLRDYWKFDIWLYGFKTSIPIIFIPV
;
A
#
# COMPACT_ATOMS: atom_id res chain seq x y z
N LYS A 1 -39.21 73.85 3.58
CA LYS A 1 -38.38 73.18 2.55
C LYS A 1 -37.05 73.93 2.52
N ALA A 2 -35.88 73.37 2.82
CA ALA A 2 -35.48 72.05 3.26
C ALA A 2 -34.19 72.24 4.10
N GLU A 3 -34.00 71.40 5.11
CA GLU A 3 -32.75 71.30 5.87
C GLU A 3 -31.64 70.71 4.98
N GLY A 4 -30.45 71.28 5.08
CA GLY A 4 -29.23 70.75 4.47
C GLY A 4 -28.08 70.90 5.47
N SER A 5 -27.93 69.92 6.35
CA SER A 5 -26.77 69.78 7.23
C SER A 5 -25.70 68.94 6.52
N GLU A 6 -24.70 69.59 5.92
CA GLU A 6 -23.46 68.91 5.52
C GLU A 6 -22.62 68.64 6.77
N THR A 7 -22.46 67.36 7.11
CA THR A 7 -21.53 66.90 8.15
C THR A 7 -20.23 66.52 7.48
N THR A 8 -19.21 67.37 7.62
CA THR A 8 -17.83 67.09 7.18
C THR A 8 -17.17 66.13 8.16
N TYR A 9 -17.02 64.86 7.76
CA TYR A 9 -16.16 63.89 8.43
C TYR A 9 -14.70 64.14 8.02
N GLY A 10 -14.00 65.00 8.76
CA GLY A 10 -12.56 65.20 8.62
C GLY A 10 -11.80 64.24 9.55
N THR A 11 -11.38 63.09 9.06
CA THR A 11 -10.31 62.31 9.70
C THR A 11 -9.05 63.18 9.69
N THR A 12 -8.43 63.38 10.85
CA THR A 12 -7.28 64.29 10.96
C THR A 12 -6.05 63.70 10.27
N GLU A 13 -5.17 64.54 9.72
CA GLU A 13 -3.96 64.12 8.99
C GLU A 13 -3.04 63.24 9.88
N ASP A 14 -3.07 63.48 11.19
CA ASP A 14 -2.38 62.69 12.22
C ASP A 14 -3.02 61.30 12.46
N GLU A 15 -4.34 61.16 12.36
CA GLU A 15 -4.99 59.85 12.44
C GLU A 15 -4.69 59.00 11.19
N LEU A 16 -4.63 59.65 10.03
CA LEU A 16 -4.23 59.03 8.77
C LEU A 16 -2.78 58.55 8.80
N SER A 17 -1.84 59.36 9.31
CA SER A 17 -0.44 58.96 9.44
C SER A 17 -0.27 57.79 10.41
N HIS A 18 -0.95 57.82 11.56
CA HIS A 18 -0.94 56.73 12.52
C HIS A 18 -1.55 55.43 11.95
N LEU A 19 -2.61 55.52 11.16
CA LEU A 19 -3.21 54.37 10.47
C LEU A 19 -2.27 53.78 9.42
N VAL A 20 -1.54 54.61 8.69
CA VAL A 20 -0.54 54.17 7.71
C VAL A 20 0.63 53.44 8.38
N GLU A 21 1.15 53.97 9.50
CA GLU A 21 2.21 53.29 10.26
C GLU A 21 1.74 51.93 10.81
N LYS A 22 0.51 51.88 11.34
CA LYS A 22 -0.08 50.63 11.82
C LYS A 22 -0.27 49.61 10.70
N LYS A 23 -0.69 50.06 9.51
CA LYS A 23 -0.81 49.21 8.32
C LYS A 23 0.55 48.65 7.90
N LEU A 24 1.59 49.50 7.86
CA LEU A 24 2.95 49.09 7.51
C LEU A 24 3.52 48.06 8.51
N SER A 25 3.23 48.24 9.80
CA SER A 25 3.60 47.29 10.84
C SER A 25 2.90 45.94 10.69
N LEU A 26 1.62 45.94 10.32
CA LEU A 26 0.85 44.70 10.09
C LEU A 26 1.33 43.98 8.82
N GLU A 27 1.58 44.71 7.73
CA GLU A 27 2.12 44.14 6.49
C GLU A 27 3.48 43.46 6.74
N LYS A 28 4.31 44.06 7.61
CA LYS A 28 5.58 43.45 8.01
C LYS A 28 5.39 42.18 8.83
N GLN A 29 4.46 42.17 9.78
CA GLN A 29 4.13 40.97 10.58
C GLN A 29 3.57 39.84 9.73
N ILE A 30 2.72 40.15 8.73
CA ILE A 30 2.20 39.16 7.78
C ILE A 30 3.35 38.54 6.98
N SER A 31 4.28 39.36 6.47
CA SER A 31 5.42 38.85 5.71
C SER A 31 6.37 37.98 6.55
N GLU A 32 6.52 38.26 7.84
CA GLU A 32 7.30 37.43 8.77
C GLU A 32 6.60 36.09 9.02
N LEU A 33 5.28 36.10 9.27
CA LEU A 33 4.49 34.88 9.44
C LEU A 33 4.44 34.01 8.17
N GLU A 34 4.35 34.61 6.99
CA GLU A 34 4.40 33.89 5.71
C GLU A 34 5.72 33.14 5.52
N LYS A 35 6.85 33.75 5.91
CA LYS A 35 8.16 33.09 5.87
C LYS A 35 8.27 31.97 6.89
N GLU A 36 7.75 32.18 8.09
CA GLU A 36 7.76 31.18 9.16
C GLU A 36 6.89 29.95 8.77
N ILE A 37 5.75 30.19 8.11
CA ILE A 37 4.94 29.13 7.47
C ILE A 37 5.76 28.41 6.39
N GLU A 38 6.41 29.14 5.48
CA GLU A 38 7.21 28.53 4.40
C GLU A 38 8.39 27.69 4.94
N GLU A 39 9.03 28.12 6.05
CA GLU A 39 10.07 27.34 6.74
C GLU A 39 9.52 26.11 7.45
N LEU A 40 8.40 26.23 8.16
CA LEU A 40 7.71 25.10 8.79
C LEU A 40 7.22 24.08 7.75
N GLU A 41 6.72 24.56 6.60
CA GLU A 41 6.36 23.72 5.46
C GLU A 41 7.58 22.99 4.90
N LYS A 42 8.74 23.66 4.77
CA LYS A 42 10.02 23.03 4.36
C LYS A 42 10.53 22.00 5.36
N GLU A 43 10.41 22.25 6.66
CA GLU A 43 10.78 21.28 7.70
C GLU A 43 9.84 20.07 7.69
N GLN A 44 8.54 20.27 7.42
CA GLN A 44 7.56 19.20 7.28
C GLN A 44 7.75 18.37 6.00
N ILE A 45 8.28 18.98 4.93
CA ILE A 45 8.69 18.33 3.67
C ILE A 45 9.91 17.40 3.87
N GLN A 46 10.69 17.57 4.94
CA GLN A 46 11.91 16.77 5.15
C GLN A 46 11.66 15.39 5.79
N ALA A 47 10.43 15.11 6.25
CA ALA A 47 10.01 13.76 6.59
C ALA A 47 9.68 12.98 5.31
N ASP A 48 10.72 12.49 4.62
CA ASP A 48 10.57 11.57 3.50
C ASP A 48 9.70 10.38 3.97
N PRO A 49 8.51 10.13 3.37
CA PRO A 49 7.63 9.05 3.82
C PRO A 49 8.27 7.66 3.69
N GLN A 50 9.43 7.56 3.05
CA GLN A 50 10.31 6.39 3.00
C GLN A 50 10.81 5.89 4.37
N ASP A 51 10.74 6.72 5.40
CA ASP A 51 11.13 6.36 6.78
C ASP A 51 9.92 6.41 7.75
N ALA A 52 8.68 6.43 7.24
CA ALA A 52 7.50 6.40 8.07
C ALA A 52 7.33 5.04 8.76
N ASN A 53 7.07 5.07 10.07
CA ASN A 53 6.73 3.87 10.83
C ASN A 53 5.31 3.42 10.47
N VAL A 54 5.16 2.16 10.02
CA VAL A 54 3.85 1.51 9.78
C VAL A 54 2.85 1.79 10.91
N MET A 55 3.33 1.74 12.15
CA MET A 55 2.47 1.78 13.34
C MET A 55 1.91 3.17 13.63
N ASP A 56 2.64 4.22 13.24
CA ASP A 56 2.33 5.61 13.59
C ASP A 56 1.87 6.43 12.37
N PHE A 57 1.78 5.80 11.20
CA PHE A 57 1.42 6.48 9.97
C PHE A 57 -0.05 6.94 9.96
N GLU A 58 -0.32 8.09 9.33
CA GLU A 58 -1.66 8.65 9.14
C GLU A 58 -2.44 7.93 8.03
N TRP A 59 -2.75 6.64 8.25
CA TRP A 59 -3.43 5.78 7.28
C TRP A 59 -4.76 6.34 6.75
N GLU A 60 -5.53 7.00 7.61
CA GLU A 60 -6.81 7.61 7.22
C GLU A 60 -6.62 8.70 6.18
N ARG A 61 -5.56 9.50 6.31
CA ARG A 61 -5.24 10.55 5.36
C ARG A 61 -4.86 9.95 4.01
N LEU A 62 -4.06 8.88 4.03
CA LEU A 62 -3.68 8.17 2.82
C LEU A 62 -4.89 7.57 2.12
N ALA A 63 -5.78 6.89 2.86
CA ALA A 63 -7.00 6.31 2.33
C ALA A 63 -7.91 7.36 1.65
N ASN A 64 -8.02 8.54 2.25
CA ASN A 64 -8.80 9.64 1.69
C ASN A 64 -8.16 10.29 0.47
N ALA A 65 -6.82 10.30 0.41
CA ALA A 65 -6.09 10.89 -0.71
C ALA A 65 -6.03 9.95 -1.92
N CYS A 66 -5.92 8.63 -1.70
CA CYS A 66 -5.82 7.65 -2.76
C CYS A 66 -6.28 6.24 -2.34
N GLN A 67 -6.87 5.53 -3.29
CA GLN A 67 -7.20 4.10 -3.18
C GLN A 67 -6.27 3.30 -4.10
N PHE A 68 -5.94 2.08 -3.72
CA PHE A 68 -4.94 1.26 -4.39
C PHE A 68 -5.55 0.05 -5.07
N ASP A 69 -5.09 -0.22 -6.29
CA ASP A 69 -5.55 -1.34 -7.10
C ASP A 69 -4.81 -2.62 -6.71
N ALA A 70 -3.53 -2.51 -6.31
CA ALA A 70 -2.79 -3.60 -5.66
C ALA A 70 -2.01 -3.13 -4.43
N ILE A 71 -2.02 -3.94 -3.38
CA ILE A 71 -1.17 -3.78 -2.19
C ILE A 71 -0.26 -5.01 -2.07
N VAL A 72 1.03 -4.80 -1.87
CA VAL A 72 2.00 -5.84 -1.54
C VAL A 72 2.45 -5.67 -0.09
N MET A 73 2.46 -6.75 0.66
CA MET A 73 2.91 -6.78 2.05
C MET A 73 3.95 -7.87 2.25
N ASP A 74 5.05 -7.52 2.92
CA ASP A 74 6.03 -8.49 3.44
C ASP A 74 6.18 -8.33 4.97
N PRO A 75 5.17 -8.73 5.76
CA PRO A 75 5.18 -8.42 7.19
C PRO A 75 6.37 -9.08 7.91
N PRO A 76 7.00 -8.38 8.87
CA PRO A 76 8.10 -8.92 9.65
C PRO A 76 7.58 -9.88 10.73
N TRP A 77 7.00 -10.99 10.31
CA TRP A 77 6.34 -11.97 11.17
C TRP A 77 7.16 -12.35 12.39
N GLN A 78 6.55 -12.29 13.57
CA GLN A 78 7.16 -12.80 14.78
C GLN A 78 7.26 -14.34 14.73
N LEU A 79 8.49 -14.87 14.73
CA LEU A 79 8.76 -16.31 14.60
C LEU A 79 8.64 -17.06 15.93
N ALA A 80 9.05 -16.41 17.03
CA ALA A 80 8.98 -16.96 18.37
C ALA A 80 8.97 -15.81 19.39
N SER A 81 8.33 -16.03 20.53
CA SER A 81 8.34 -15.10 21.67
C SER A 81 9.63 -15.18 22.50
N GLN A 82 10.47 -16.19 22.28
CA GLN A 82 11.75 -16.40 22.95
C GLN A 82 12.91 -16.43 21.95
N ALA A 83 14.10 -16.06 22.42
CA ALA A 83 15.31 -16.03 21.61
C ALA A 83 15.58 -17.40 20.93
N PRO A 84 16.01 -17.42 19.66
CA PRO A 84 16.16 -18.65 18.92
C PRO A 84 17.23 -19.57 19.55
N THR A 85 16.85 -20.79 19.90
CA THR A 85 17.72 -21.83 20.50
C THR A 85 18.80 -22.37 19.56
N ARG A 86 18.78 -21.99 18.27
CA ARG A 86 19.69 -22.50 17.22
C ARG A 86 20.66 -21.46 16.65
N GLY A 87 20.86 -20.31 17.32
CA GLY A 87 21.94 -19.38 16.98
C GLY A 87 21.81 -18.66 15.62
N VAL A 88 20.62 -18.70 14.99
CA VAL A 88 20.34 -17.86 13.82
C VAL A 88 19.94 -16.48 14.33
N ALA A 89 20.89 -15.55 14.37
CA ALA A 89 20.61 -14.16 14.69
C ALA A 89 19.69 -13.58 13.60
N ILE A 90 18.47 -13.22 13.99
CA ILE A 90 17.54 -12.50 13.12
C ILE A 90 17.86 -11.03 13.31
N ALA A 91 18.53 -10.42 12.33
CA ALA A 91 19.03 -9.06 12.40
C ALA A 91 17.97 -7.97 12.12
N TYR A 92 16.68 -8.33 12.07
CA TYR A 92 15.58 -7.38 11.81
C TYR A 92 14.52 -7.43 12.91
N GLN A 93 13.91 -6.29 13.21
CA GLN A 93 12.86 -6.16 14.21
C GLN A 93 11.59 -6.87 13.72
N GLN A 94 11.04 -7.74 14.57
CA GLN A 94 9.82 -8.48 14.29
C GLN A 94 8.62 -7.75 14.88
N LEU A 95 7.48 -7.88 14.22
CA LEU A 95 6.23 -7.27 14.66
C LEU A 95 5.28 -8.37 15.17
N PRO A 96 4.71 -8.23 16.39
CA PRO A 96 3.68 -9.15 16.87
C PRO A 96 2.45 -9.18 15.96
N ASP A 97 1.78 -10.33 15.90
CA ASP A 97 0.63 -10.52 15.02
C ASP A 97 -0.49 -9.50 15.30
N VAL A 98 -0.69 -9.12 16.56
CA VAL A 98 -1.69 -8.12 16.98
C VAL A 98 -1.44 -6.73 16.38
N CYS A 99 -0.17 -6.37 16.19
CA CYS A 99 0.20 -5.09 15.60
C CYS A 99 -0.05 -5.10 14.09
N ILE A 100 0.27 -6.22 13.42
CA ILE A 100 -0.06 -6.40 11.99
C ILE A 100 -1.57 -6.35 11.79
N GLU A 101 -2.34 -7.05 12.63
CA GLU A 101 -3.81 -7.09 12.59
C GLU A 101 -4.45 -5.71 12.79
N SER A 102 -3.82 -4.83 13.58
CA SER A 102 -4.33 -3.48 13.84
C SER A 102 -4.26 -2.53 12.65
N LEU A 103 -3.54 -2.90 11.57
CA LEU A 103 -3.39 -2.03 10.40
C LEU A 103 -4.71 -1.88 9.64
N PRO A 104 -5.07 -0.66 9.21
CA PRO A 104 -6.34 -0.39 8.54
C PRO A 104 -6.29 -0.68 7.04
N ILE A 105 -5.72 -1.84 6.64
CA ILE A 105 -5.53 -2.24 5.24
C ILE A 105 -6.86 -2.25 4.46
N GLN A 106 -7.96 -2.57 5.15
CA GLN A 106 -9.30 -2.57 4.58
C GLN A 106 -9.77 -1.22 4.04
N LYS A 107 -9.17 -0.10 4.48
CA LYS A 107 -9.53 1.26 4.06
C LYS A 107 -8.77 1.73 2.81
N LEU A 108 -7.71 1.02 2.42
CA LEU A 108 -6.78 1.44 1.37
C LEU A 108 -7.17 0.93 -0.02
N GLN A 109 -8.11 0.00 -0.12
CA GLN A 109 -8.57 -0.53 -1.40
C GLN A 109 -10.08 -0.45 -1.52
N ASN A 110 -10.53 -0.05 -2.70
CA ASN A 110 -11.89 -0.24 -3.15
C ASN A 110 -12.16 -1.74 -3.41
N GLU A 111 -13.44 -2.08 -3.57
CA GLU A 111 -13.88 -3.41 -3.98
C GLU A 111 -13.09 -3.90 -5.20
N GLY A 112 -12.70 -5.17 -5.18
CA GLY A 112 -11.87 -5.79 -6.21
C GLY A 112 -10.38 -5.48 -6.21
N GLY A 113 -9.89 -4.57 -5.36
CA GLY A 113 -8.46 -4.42 -5.16
C GLY A 113 -7.77 -5.72 -4.72
N LEU A 114 -6.54 -5.94 -5.18
CA LEU A 114 -5.76 -7.13 -4.87
C LEU A 114 -4.79 -6.89 -3.72
N LEU A 115 -4.70 -7.84 -2.80
CA LEU A 115 -3.75 -7.87 -1.70
C LEU A 115 -2.81 -9.09 -1.85
N PHE A 116 -1.52 -8.81 -1.98
CA PHE A 116 -0.44 -9.78 -2.04
C PHE A 116 0.28 -9.79 -0.70
N ILE A 117 0.29 -10.91 0.02
CA ILE A 117 0.94 -11.01 1.33
C ILE A 117 1.94 -12.17 1.36
N TRP A 118 3.21 -11.85 1.57
CA TRP A 118 4.25 -12.85 1.78
C TRP A 118 4.08 -13.53 3.14
N VAL A 119 4.06 -14.86 3.12
CA VAL A 119 3.85 -15.68 4.32
C VAL A 119 4.95 -16.71 4.50
N ILE A 120 5.15 -17.06 5.76
CA ILE A 120 5.99 -18.17 6.20
C ILE A 120 5.11 -19.33 6.68
N ASN A 121 5.69 -20.53 6.76
CA ASN A 121 4.95 -21.76 7.02
C ASN A 121 4.04 -21.74 8.26
N ASN A 122 4.45 -21.08 9.35
CA ASN A 122 3.66 -20.99 10.58
C ASN A 122 2.67 -19.81 10.61
N LYS A 123 2.57 -19.02 9.53
CA LYS A 123 1.70 -17.83 9.46
C LYS A 123 0.58 -17.93 8.44
N PHE A 124 0.42 -19.07 7.76
CA PHE A 124 -0.73 -19.30 6.85
C PHE A 124 -2.07 -19.08 7.55
N SER A 125 -2.31 -19.72 8.70
CA SER A 125 -3.56 -19.55 9.44
C SER A 125 -3.83 -18.09 9.81
N LYS A 126 -2.80 -17.38 10.30
CA LYS A 126 -2.91 -15.97 10.64
C LYS A 126 -3.18 -15.10 9.42
N ALA A 127 -2.55 -15.36 8.27
CA ALA A 127 -2.82 -14.63 7.04
C ALA A 127 -4.27 -14.77 6.56
N PHE A 128 -4.86 -15.97 6.68
CA PHE A 128 -6.29 -16.16 6.37
C PHE A 128 -7.21 -15.44 7.37
N GLU A 129 -6.85 -15.39 8.65
CA GLU A 129 -7.56 -14.57 9.64
C GLU A 129 -7.52 -13.08 9.26
N LEU A 130 -6.35 -12.57 8.83
CA LEU A 130 -6.19 -11.20 8.36
C LEU A 130 -7.03 -10.91 7.10
N PHE A 131 -7.04 -11.82 6.12
CA PHE A 131 -7.92 -11.68 4.96
C PHE A 131 -9.38 -11.54 5.39
N LYS A 132 -9.86 -12.41 6.28
CA LYS A 132 -11.23 -12.31 6.79
C LYS A 132 -11.48 -10.98 7.54
N ALA A 133 -10.56 -10.58 8.40
CA ALA A 133 -10.67 -9.35 9.19
C ALA A 133 -10.68 -8.08 8.33
N TRP A 134 -9.85 -8.05 7.28
CA TRP A 134 -9.76 -6.91 6.37
C TRP A 134 -10.76 -6.95 5.20
N GLY A 135 -11.54 -8.03 5.10
CA GLY A 135 -12.58 -8.19 4.08
C GLY A 135 -12.02 -8.58 2.70
N TYR A 136 -11.03 -9.45 2.67
CA TYR A 136 -10.49 -10.07 1.46
C TYR A 136 -10.86 -11.55 1.39
N THR A 137 -10.92 -12.05 0.17
CA THR A 137 -11.07 -13.47 -0.11
C THR A 137 -9.81 -14.00 -0.77
N PHE A 138 -9.27 -15.10 -0.25
CA PHE A 138 -8.17 -15.81 -0.89
C PHE A 138 -8.59 -16.32 -2.27
N VAL A 139 -7.84 -15.97 -3.29
CA VAL A 139 -8.10 -16.39 -4.68
C VAL A 139 -6.94 -17.15 -5.29
N ASP A 140 -5.70 -16.91 -4.88
CA ASP A 140 -4.53 -17.55 -5.50
C ASP A 140 -3.31 -17.55 -4.56
N ASP A 141 -2.30 -18.36 -4.87
CA ASP A 141 -0.99 -18.31 -4.22
C ASP A 141 0.17 -18.34 -5.21
N ILE A 142 1.10 -17.39 -5.06
CA ILE A 142 2.32 -17.32 -5.86
C ILE A 142 3.45 -17.99 -5.07
N THR A 143 4.11 -18.95 -5.69
CA THR A 143 5.27 -19.64 -5.10
C THR A 143 6.57 -19.13 -5.71
N TRP A 144 7.43 -18.54 -4.88
CA TRP A 144 8.81 -18.23 -5.28
C TRP A 144 9.73 -19.39 -4.96
N VAL A 145 10.20 -20.09 -6.00
CA VAL A 145 11.25 -21.10 -5.91
C VAL A 145 12.61 -20.41 -6.02
N LYS A 146 13.41 -20.53 -4.97
CA LYS A 146 14.71 -19.85 -4.86
C LYS A 146 15.74 -20.54 -5.74
N GLN A 147 16.45 -19.74 -6.50
CA GLN A 147 17.53 -20.18 -7.38
C GLN A 147 18.90 -19.69 -6.85
N THR A 148 19.92 -20.50 -7.06
CA THR A 148 21.33 -20.10 -6.87
C THR A 148 21.83 -19.42 -8.15
N VAL A 149 22.93 -18.67 -8.06
CA VAL A 149 23.61 -18.07 -9.23
C VAL A 149 23.97 -19.09 -10.33
N ASN A 150 24.08 -20.38 -9.97
CA ASN A 150 24.35 -21.49 -10.89
C ASN A 150 23.05 -22.14 -11.42
N ARG A 151 21.92 -21.45 -11.33
CA ARG A 151 20.61 -21.87 -11.81
C ARG A 151 20.04 -23.15 -11.17
N ARG A 152 20.56 -23.57 -10.02
CA ARG A 152 20.05 -24.70 -9.23
C ARG A 152 19.12 -24.24 -8.13
N MET A 153 18.21 -25.10 -7.69
CA MET A 153 17.34 -24.85 -6.54
C MET A 153 18.16 -24.59 -5.27
N ALA A 154 18.00 -23.40 -4.69
CA ALA A 154 18.64 -22.99 -3.46
C ALA A 154 17.88 -23.57 -2.28
N LYS A 155 18.53 -24.46 -1.51
CA LYS A 155 17.91 -25.18 -0.39
C LYS A 155 18.45 -24.63 0.93
N GLY A 156 17.55 -24.11 1.76
CA GLY A 156 17.81 -23.72 3.14
C GLY A 156 17.50 -24.84 4.13
N HIS A 157 17.92 -24.64 5.37
CA HIS A 157 17.55 -25.52 6.47
C HIS A 157 16.05 -25.44 6.74
N GLY A 158 15.45 -26.59 7.03
CA GLY A 158 14.09 -26.67 7.54
C GLY A 158 13.98 -27.82 8.54
N TYR A 159 12.85 -27.90 9.24
CA TYR A 159 12.67 -28.89 10.31
C TYR A 159 12.46 -30.30 9.75
N TYR A 160 11.41 -30.50 8.94
CA TYR A 160 11.11 -31.78 8.30
C TYR A 160 11.74 -31.92 6.92
N LEU A 161 11.73 -30.84 6.14
CA LEU A 161 12.23 -30.79 4.77
C LEU A 161 13.02 -29.50 4.57
N GLN A 162 13.98 -29.52 3.65
CA GLN A 162 14.72 -28.33 3.26
C GLN A 162 13.78 -27.28 2.64
N HIS A 163 13.97 -26.01 3.01
CA HIS A 163 13.15 -24.92 2.50
C HIS A 163 13.78 -24.34 1.23
N ALA A 164 13.10 -24.50 0.10
CA ALA A 164 13.55 -23.98 -1.19
C ALA A 164 12.60 -22.94 -1.80
N LYS A 165 11.53 -22.60 -1.09
CA LYS A 165 10.50 -21.68 -1.58
C LYS A 165 9.98 -20.73 -0.51
N GLU A 166 9.39 -19.64 -0.96
CA GLU A 166 8.50 -18.76 -0.19
C GLU A 166 7.15 -18.68 -0.89
N THR A 167 6.10 -18.30 -0.17
CA THR A 167 4.73 -18.25 -0.68
C THR A 167 4.16 -16.86 -0.46
N CYS A 168 3.49 -16.32 -1.48
CA CYS A 168 2.76 -15.06 -1.44
C CYS A 168 1.28 -15.37 -1.68
N LEU A 169 0.42 -15.08 -0.72
CA LEU A 169 -1.02 -15.30 -0.87
C LEU A 169 -1.65 -14.09 -1.58
N VAL A 170 -2.61 -14.35 -2.44
CA VAL A 170 -3.37 -13.34 -3.19
C VAL A 170 -4.80 -13.32 -2.68
N GLY A 171 -5.23 -12.16 -2.21
CA GLY A 171 -6.59 -11.89 -1.78
C GLY A 171 -7.24 -10.83 -2.65
N VAL A 172 -8.55 -10.96 -2.92
CA VAL A 172 -9.35 -9.94 -3.60
C VAL A 172 -10.29 -9.27 -2.60
N LYS A 173 -10.40 -7.94 -2.66
CA LYS A 173 -11.25 -7.15 -1.77
C LYS A 173 -12.73 -7.44 -2.06
N ASN A 174 -13.46 -7.85 -1.03
CA ASN A 174 -14.89 -8.19 -1.14
C ASN A 174 -15.75 -6.96 -1.42
N LYS A 175 -16.91 -7.19 -2.04
CA LYS A 175 -17.96 -6.19 -2.22
C LYS A 175 -18.64 -5.81 -0.89
N SER A 176 -18.88 -4.52 -0.68
CA SER A 176 -19.53 -4.00 0.52
C SER A 176 -20.92 -4.60 0.69
N GLY A 177 -21.20 -5.18 1.86
CA GLY A 177 -22.49 -5.81 2.17
C GLY A 177 -22.64 -7.25 1.64
N VAL A 178 -21.69 -7.75 0.86
CA VAL A 178 -21.58 -9.18 0.53
C VAL A 178 -20.55 -9.78 1.46
N LEU A 179 -21.02 -10.35 2.59
CA LEU A 179 -20.25 -11.46 3.14
C LEU A 179 -20.27 -12.53 2.07
N PRO A 180 -19.12 -12.99 1.61
CA PRO A 180 -19.17 -13.98 0.56
C PRO A 180 -20.00 -15.19 0.97
N GLU A 181 -20.82 -15.69 0.04
CA GLU A 181 -21.78 -16.78 0.29
C GLU A 181 -21.08 -18.06 0.85
N TYR A 182 -19.75 -18.15 0.67
CA TYR A 182 -18.85 -19.20 1.16
C TYR A 182 -18.41 -19.05 2.62
N ALA A 183 -18.67 -17.94 3.32
CA ALA A 183 -18.36 -17.82 4.74
C ALA A 183 -19.17 -18.80 5.61
N ASN A 184 -20.29 -19.32 5.09
CA ASN A 184 -21.18 -20.28 5.76
C ASN A 184 -21.44 -21.57 4.96
N SER A 185 -20.88 -21.74 3.77
CA SER A 185 -21.11 -22.93 2.94
C SER A 185 -19.80 -23.50 2.41
N GLN A 186 -19.66 -24.83 2.43
CA GLN A 186 -18.53 -25.59 1.84
C GLN A 186 -18.52 -25.51 0.29
N LYS A 187 -18.84 -24.34 -0.29
CA LYS A 187 -18.75 -24.14 -1.74
C LYS A 187 -17.29 -23.84 -2.11
N GLN A 188 -16.76 -24.64 -3.02
CA GLN A 188 -15.47 -24.43 -3.65
C GLN A 188 -15.47 -23.10 -4.42
N ILE A 189 -14.42 -22.31 -4.28
CA ILE A 189 -14.17 -21.14 -5.13
C ILE A 189 -14.00 -21.66 -6.55
N PHE A 190 -14.86 -21.24 -7.48
CA PHE A 190 -14.64 -21.45 -8.90
C PHE A 190 -14.08 -20.15 -9.47
N HIS A 191 -12.84 -20.19 -9.97
CA HIS A 191 -12.33 -19.13 -10.84
C HIS A 191 -13.29 -18.92 -12.03
N PRO A 192 -13.38 -17.70 -12.59
CA PRO A 192 -14.18 -17.47 -13.78
C PRO A 192 -13.84 -18.51 -14.85
N LYS A 193 -14.87 -19.22 -15.32
CA LYS A 193 -14.67 -20.32 -16.27
C LYS A 193 -14.34 -19.71 -17.63
N PRO A 194 -13.36 -20.27 -18.36
CA PRO A 194 -13.16 -19.91 -19.75
C PRO A 194 -14.48 -20.16 -20.50
N SER A 195 -14.89 -19.19 -21.31
CA SER A 195 -16.03 -19.34 -22.22
C SER A 195 -15.89 -20.65 -23.02
N PRO A 196 -16.97 -21.43 -23.22
CA PRO A 196 -16.89 -22.72 -23.91
C PRO A 196 -16.20 -22.56 -25.28
N GLN A 197 -15.12 -23.32 -25.44
CA GLN A 197 -14.05 -23.16 -26.41
C GLN A 197 -14.52 -23.19 -27.88
N LEU A 198 -14.05 -22.25 -28.70
CA LEU A 198 -13.90 -22.44 -30.15
C LEU A 198 -12.40 -22.58 -30.49
N GLY A 199 -11.85 -23.78 -30.30
CA GLY A 199 -10.54 -24.20 -30.79
C GLY A 199 -9.32 -23.69 -30.02
N ASN A 200 -8.14 -24.24 -30.34
CA ASN A 200 -6.80 -23.98 -29.76
C ASN A 200 -6.30 -22.52 -29.93
N LYS A 201 -7.10 -21.52 -29.55
CA LYS A 201 -6.68 -20.12 -29.47
C LYS A 201 -6.21 -19.82 -28.04
N PRO A 202 -5.16 -19.00 -27.86
CA PRO A 202 -4.76 -18.52 -26.54
C PRO A 202 -5.94 -17.78 -25.87
N LEU A 203 -6.10 -17.99 -24.57
CA LEU A 203 -7.11 -17.32 -23.75
C LEU A 203 -6.94 -15.79 -23.91
N GLN A 204 -7.98 -15.13 -24.41
CA GLN A 204 -7.98 -13.68 -24.51
C GLN A 204 -8.68 -13.08 -23.28
N PRO A 205 -8.32 -11.86 -22.83
CA PRO A 205 -8.87 -11.23 -21.61
C PRO A 205 -10.41 -11.22 -21.58
N ASN A 206 -11.01 -11.15 -22.76
CA ASN A 206 -12.45 -11.04 -23.00
C ASN A 206 -13.19 -12.40 -22.89
N MET A 207 -12.50 -13.50 -22.55
CA MET A 207 -13.06 -14.86 -22.57
C MET A 207 -13.40 -15.42 -21.18
N PHE A 208 -13.19 -14.64 -20.11
CA PHE A 208 -13.61 -14.98 -18.75
C PHE A 208 -14.98 -14.39 -18.47
N GLU A 209 -15.94 -15.22 -18.05
CA GLU A 209 -17.23 -14.71 -17.55
C GLU A 209 -16.98 -13.92 -16.27
N LYS A 210 -17.49 -12.69 -16.18
CA LYS A 210 -17.39 -11.88 -14.95
C LYS A 210 -18.01 -12.66 -13.80
N ASN A 211 -17.26 -12.88 -12.72
CA ASN A 211 -17.79 -13.51 -11.52
C ASN A 211 -18.67 -12.49 -10.78
N GLU A 212 -19.96 -12.78 -10.59
CA GLU A 212 -20.87 -11.86 -9.89
C GLU A 212 -20.50 -11.69 -8.41
N ASP A 213 -19.79 -12.66 -7.84
CA ASP A 213 -19.40 -12.69 -6.42
C ASP A 213 -18.06 -11.97 -6.15
N ILE A 214 -17.22 -11.78 -7.17
CA ILE A 214 -15.90 -11.16 -7.07
C ILE A 214 -15.83 -9.97 -8.02
N PHE A 215 -15.80 -8.76 -7.46
CA PHE A 215 -15.45 -7.57 -8.24
C PHE A 215 -13.95 -7.59 -8.49
N GLU A 216 -13.50 -7.26 -9.69
CA GLU A 216 -12.08 -7.19 -10.06
C GLU A 216 -11.80 -5.80 -10.64
N PRO A 217 -10.54 -5.32 -10.64
CA PRO A 217 -10.19 -4.02 -11.22
C PRO A 217 -10.58 -3.95 -12.70
N GLU A 218 -11.09 -2.81 -13.17
CA GLU A 218 -11.62 -2.67 -14.54
C GLU A 218 -10.59 -2.98 -15.64
N ASN A 219 -9.31 -2.74 -15.36
CA ASN A 219 -8.16 -2.93 -16.24
C ASN A 219 -7.38 -4.22 -15.97
N ILE A 220 -7.95 -5.21 -15.28
CA ILE A 220 -7.26 -6.46 -14.99
C ILE A 220 -7.06 -7.30 -16.26
N ASN A 221 -5.84 -7.80 -16.42
CA ASN A 221 -5.49 -8.83 -17.39
C ASN A 221 -5.58 -10.21 -16.73
N TYR A 222 -5.85 -11.24 -17.52
CA TYR A 222 -5.93 -12.62 -17.03
C TYR A 222 -4.84 -13.48 -17.66
N SER A 223 -4.44 -14.54 -16.94
CA SER A 223 -3.49 -15.56 -17.44
C SER A 223 -2.18 -14.99 -18.00
N ILE A 224 -1.63 -13.96 -17.35
CA ILE A 224 -0.41 -13.27 -17.77
C ILE A 224 0.88 -14.10 -17.59
N GLY A 225 0.85 -15.16 -16.78
CA GLY A 225 2.04 -15.95 -16.46
C GLY A 225 1.74 -17.11 -15.51
N SER A 226 2.81 -17.76 -15.05
CA SER A 226 2.73 -18.80 -14.02
C SER A 226 2.67 -18.15 -12.63
N ASP A 227 1.89 -18.78 -11.76
CA ASP A 227 1.91 -18.67 -10.29
C ASP A 227 3.25 -19.08 -9.65
N VAL A 228 4.23 -19.56 -10.42
CA VAL A 228 5.57 -19.92 -9.93
C VAL A 228 6.61 -18.92 -10.44
N ILE A 229 7.26 -18.24 -9.50
CA ILE A 229 8.44 -17.43 -9.78
C ILE A 229 9.68 -18.28 -9.52
N PHE A 230 10.53 -18.47 -10.53
CA PHE A 230 11.81 -19.13 -10.38
C PHE A 230 12.94 -18.13 -10.64
N SER A 231 13.53 -17.61 -9.55
CA SER A 231 14.55 -16.55 -9.65
C SER A 231 15.59 -16.61 -8.53
N GLU A 232 16.71 -15.92 -8.77
CA GLU A 232 17.87 -15.93 -7.88
C GLU A 232 17.57 -15.31 -6.51
N ARG A 233 18.05 -15.96 -5.44
CA ARG A 233 18.03 -15.37 -4.11
C ARG A 233 19.07 -14.24 -4.05
N ARG A 234 18.59 -13.03 -3.78
CA ARG A 234 19.43 -11.82 -3.59
C ARG A 234 19.77 -11.61 -2.11
N GLY A 235 19.76 -10.36 -1.65
CA GLY A 235 20.03 -9.97 -0.28
C GLY A 235 19.06 -10.59 0.74
N GLN A 236 19.40 -10.44 2.01
CA GLN A 236 18.58 -11.00 3.09
C GLN A 236 17.17 -10.42 3.05
N SER A 237 16.16 -11.29 3.06
CA SER A 237 14.74 -10.93 3.03
C SER A 237 14.33 -10.08 1.82
N GLN A 238 15.09 -10.13 0.72
CA GLN A 238 14.72 -9.51 -0.55
C GLN A 238 13.86 -10.46 -1.37
N LYS A 239 12.61 -10.05 -1.62
CA LYS A 239 11.64 -10.76 -2.45
C LYS A 239 11.96 -10.60 -3.95
N PRO A 240 11.48 -11.50 -4.83
CA PRO A 240 11.72 -11.46 -6.27
C PRO A 240 11.17 -10.17 -6.91
N GLU A 241 11.88 -9.65 -7.92
CA GLU A 241 11.45 -8.43 -8.64
C GLU A 241 10.31 -8.77 -9.61
N GLU A 242 10.31 -10.02 -10.03
CA GLU A 242 9.35 -10.63 -10.94
C GLU A 242 7.92 -10.56 -10.40
N LEU A 243 7.72 -10.46 -9.08
CA LEU A 243 6.39 -10.23 -8.50
C LEU A 243 5.82 -8.87 -8.94
N TYR A 244 6.63 -7.82 -8.95
CA TYR A 244 6.18 -6.48 -9.32
C TYR A 244 5.86 -6.41 -10.81
N GLU A 245 6.72 -7.01 -11.66
CA GLU A 245 6.49 -7.12 -13.10
C GLU A 245 5.18 -7.88 -13.40
N MET A 246 4.90 -8.93 -12.61
CA MET A 246 3.65 -9.67 -12.70
C MET A 246 2.46 -8.79 -12.32
N ILE A 247 2.52 -8.05 -11.21
CA ILE A 247 1.44 -7.16 -10.78
C ILE A 247 1.18 -6.05 -11.80
N GLU A 248 2.25 -5.47 -12.36
CA GLU A 248 2.17 -4.42 -13.37
C GLU A 248 1.56 -4.92 -14.69
N GLN A 249 1.83 -6.17 -15.08
CA GLN A 249 1.16 -6.81 -16.21
C GLN A 249 -0.29 -7.20 -15.88
N LEU A 250 -0.57 -7.54 -14.62
CA LEU A 250 -1.88 -7.97 -14.16
C LEU A 250 -2.85 -6.79 -14.12
N ILE A 251 -2.41 -5.61 -13.66
CA ILE A 251 -3.24 -4.40 -13.57
C ILE A 251 -2.50 -3.23 -14.23
N PRO A 252 -2.35 -3.18 -15.57
CA PRO A 252 -1.56 -2.14 -16.22
C PRO A 252 -2.03 -0.73 -15.90
N GLY A 253 -1.10 0.13 -15.47
CA GLY A 253 -1.39 1.51 -15.06
C GLY A 253 -2.15 1.63 -13.74
N GLY A 254 -2.20 0.56 -12.94
CA GLY A 254 -2.77 0.58 -11.60
C GLY A 254 -1.96 1.42 -10.62
N ARG A 255 -2.59 1.73 -9.48
CA ARG A 255 -1.97 2.38 -8.34
C ARG A 255 -1.56 1.32 -7.34
N TYR A 256 -0.27 1.26 -7.03
CA TYR A 256 0.30 0.20 -6.21
C TYR A 256 0.89 0.72 -4.92
N LEU A 257 0.82 -0.09 -3.86
CA LEU A 257 1.34 0.23 -2.53
C LEU A 257 2.15 -0.94 -1.99
N GLU A 258 3.35 -0.68 -1.47
CA GLU A 258 4.10 -1.66 -0.69
C GLU A 258 4.10 -1.30 0.79
N ILE A 259 3.80 -2.28 1.65
CA ILE A 259 3.86 -2.12 3.11
C ILE A 259 4.92 -3.09 3.63
N PHE A 260 5.77 -2.63 4.54
CA PHE A 260 6.96 -3.37 5.03
C PHE A 260 8.12 -3.49 4.04
N GLY A 261 8.12 -2.69 2.96
CA GLY A 261 9.22 -2.66 2.00
C GLY A 261 10.52 -2.08 2.58
N ARG A 262 11.57 -2.02 1.75
CA ARG A 262 12.85 -1.36 2.07
C ARG A 262 13.29 -0.47 0.90
N ARG A 263 14.32 0.36 1.10
CA ARG A 263 14.85 1.26 0.04
C ARG A 263 15.21 0.54 -1.28
N ASN A 264 15.59 -0.72 -1.23
CA ASN A 264 15.89 -1.52 -2.44
C ASN A 264 14.63 -2.02 -3.17
N ASN A 265 13.43 -1.78 -2.65
CA ASN A 265 12.15 -2.09 -3.29
C ASN A 265 11.59 -0.89 -4.08
N LEU A 266 12.22 0.30 -3.99
CA LEU A 266 11.79 1.49 -4.71
C LEU A 266 11.75 1.26 -6.23
N ARG A 267 10.61 1.58 -6.85
CA ARG A 267 10.35 1.39 -8.28
C ARG A 267 9.56 2.58 -8.84
N ASP A 268 9.74 2.86 -10.12
CA ASP A 268 9.18 4.08 -10.72
C ASP A 268 7.66 4.04 -10.88
N TYR A 269 7.07 2.88 -11.19
CA TYR A 269 5.60 2.73 -11.27
C TYR A 269 4.90 2.61 -9.91
N TRP A 270 5.67 2.46 -8.84
CA TRP A 270 5.19 2.39 -7.45
C TRP A 270 5.36 3.73 -6.72
N LYS A 271 5.71 4.77 -7.47
CA LYS A 271 5.70 6.17 -7.05
C LYS A 271 4.59 6.86 -7.80
N PHE A 272 3.73 7.55 -7.08
CA PHE A 272 2.78 8.45 -7.71
C PHE A 272 2.52 9.63 -6.81
N ASP A 273 2.07 10.72 -7.44
CA ASP A 273 1.85 11.97 -6.76
C ASP A 273 0.55 11.90 -5.95
N ILE A 274 0.69 11.95 -4.63
CA ILE A 274 -0.43 12.08 -3.69
C ILE A 274 -0.39 13.48 -3.09
N TRP A 275 -1.56 14.07 -2.88
CA TRP A 275 -1.68 15.27 -2.06
C TRP A 275 -1.81 14.89 -0.58
N LEU A 276 -0.69 14.96 0.15
CA LEU A 276 -0.67 14.89 1.61
C LEU A 276 -0.19 16.23 2.17
N TYR A 277 -0.73 16.64 3.32
CA TYR A 277 -0.36 17.89 3.99
C TYR A 277 -0.51 19.18 3.15
N GLY A 278 -1.30 19.15 2.06
CA GLY A 278 -1.46 20.30 1.17
C GLY A 278 -0.38 20.40 0.08
N PHE A 279 0.52 19.40 -0.02
CA PHE A 279 1.60 19.35 -1.00
C PHE A 279 1.51 18.11 -1.87
N LYS A 280 1.99 18.23 -3.12
CA LYS A 280 2.17 17.12 -4.04
C LYS A 280 3.43 16.35 -3.61
N THR A 281 3.26 15.14 -3.11
CA THR A 281 4.37 14.26 -2.74
C THR A 281 4.38 13.02 -3.62
N SER A 282 5.54 12.74 -4.23
CA SER A 282 5.77 11.52 -5.00
C SER A 282 6.17 10.42 -4.01
N ILE A 283 5.21 9.76 -3.38
CA ILE A 283 5.51 8.82 -2.31
C ILE A 283 5.80 7.44 -2.89
N PRO A 284 7.03 6.92 -2.80
CA PRO A 284 7.19 5.49 -2.73
C PRO A 284 6.79 5.07 -1.32
N ILE A 285 5.56 4.60 -1.16
CA ILE A 285 5.10 4.23 0.17
C ILE A 285 5.78 2.91 0.50
N ILE A 286 6.78 3.00 1.36
CA ILE A 286 7.50 1.89 1.91
C ILE A 286 7.60 2.19 3.39
N PHE A 287 6.81 1.48 4.17
CA PHE A 287 6.91 1.59 5.62
C PHE A 287 7.88 0.55 6.13
N ILE A 288 8.83 0.96 6.97
CA ILE A 288 9.78 0.02 7.58
C ILE A 288 9.24 -0.35 8.95
N PRO A 289 9.32 -1.63 9.37
CA PRO A 289 9.14 -1.95 10.77
C PRO A 289 10.35 -1.42 11.53
N VAL A 290 10.13 -0.45 12.42
CA VAL A 290 11.13 -0.08 13.43
C VAL A 290 11.49 -1.34 14.19
#